data_AF-A0A8C8YH10-F1
#
_entry.id   AF-A0A8C8YH10-F1
#
_cell.length_a   1.000
_cell.length_b   1.000
_cell.length_c   1.000
_cell.angle_alpha   90.00
_cell.angle_beta   90.00
_cell.angle_gamma   90.00
#
_symmetry.space_group_name_H-M   'P 1'
#
loop_
_entity.id
_entity.type
_entity.pdbx_description
1 polymer ?
#
loop_
_entity_poly.entity_id
_entity_poly.type
_entity_poly.pdbx_seq_one_letter_code
_entity_poly.pdbx_strand_id
1 'polypeptide(L)'
;MAEQFKEASKCLICLSYLEKPMRLDCGFICCLQCISSLRKDPGGEGVSCPSCSVVTQKNDIRPHCQLGKMVSQIKELEPQLRAILSQNPRMLKFQVDMTLDIDTANNQLIISDDLRSVRCGHLKQNRRECAERFKQGICVLGSPRFTSGRHYWEVDVGTSKEWDLGVCKESVDRQESVLLSSESGFWTVGLREEELFAASTVPLTIGIFLDMDIGTISFYNISDGSHVFTFTKVPTAEPLRPFFAPANSVRDDQGLLSICPVIHPVTGRSLVHPEQAR
;
A
#
# COMPACT_ATOMS: atom_id res chain seq x y z
N MET A 1 -1.92 -16.94 3.07
CA MET A 1 -2.84 -17.57 4.05
C MET A 1 -4.07 -16.71 4.31
N ALA A 2 -3.93 -15.43 4.68
CA ALA A 2 -5.07 -14.53 4.98
C ALA A 2 -6.12 -14.39 3.84
N GLU A 3 -5.70 -14.23 2.58
CA GLU A 3 -6.64 -14.04 1.46
C GLU A 3 -7.49 -15.28 1.14
N GLN A 4 -6.94 -16.49 1.30
CA GLN A 4 -7.71 -17.73 1.12
C GLN A 4 -8.79 -17.88 2.19
N PHE A 5 -8.51 -17.47 3.43
CA PHE A 5 -9.50 -17.45 4.51
C PHE A 5 -10.58 -16.38 4.28
N LYS A 6 -10.20 -15.22 3.73
CA LYS A 6 -11.12 -14.15 3.37
C LYS A 6 -12.11 -14.60 2.30
N GLU A 7 -11.63 -15.26 1.25
CA GLU A 7 -12.50 -15.75 0.18
C GLU A 7 -13.42 -16.88 0.67
N ALA A 8 -12.91 -17.80 1.49
CA ALA A 8 -13.70 -18.87 2.09
C ALA A 8 -14.78 -18.39 3.09
N SER A 9 -14.68 -17.14 3.56
CA SER A 9 -15.63 -16.54 4.51
C SER A 9 -16.77 -15.76 3.85
N LYS A 10 -16.74 -15.60 2.53
CA LYS A 10 -17.74 -14.86 1.76
C LYS A 10 -18.84 -15.78 1.23
N CYS A 11 -20.03 -15.23 1.15
CA CYS A 11 -21.14 -15.85 0.45
C CYS A 11 -21.02 -15.61 -1.04
N LEU A 12 -21.04 -16.68 -1.84
CA LEU A 12 -20.98 -16.58 -3.31
C LEU A 12 -22.24 -15.99 -3.95
N ILE A 13 -23.30 -15.72 -3.17
CA ILE A 13 -24.56 -15.13 -3.66
C ILE A 13 -24.58 -13.62 -3.44
N CYS A 14 -24.34 -13.15 -2.21
CA CYS A 14 -24.35 -11.72 -1.88
C CYS A 14 -22.96 -11.07 -1.83
N LEU A 15 -21.90 -11.86 -2.05
CA LEU A 15 -20.49 -11.45 -2.05
C LEU A 15 -19.99 -10.79 -0.75
N SER A 16 -20.79 -10.89 0.31
CA SER A 16 -20.51 -10.39 1.66
C SER A 16 -20.11 -11.53 2.60
N TYR A 17 -19.66 -11.22 3.82
CA TYR A 17 -19.43 -12.23 4.85
C TYR A 17 -20.64 -13.16 5.04
N LEU A 18 -20.36 -14.44 5.27
CA LEU A 18 -21.38 -15.47 5.53
C LEU A 18 -22.12 -15.17 6.84
N GLU A 19 -23.30 -14.57 6.73
CA GLU A 19 -24.23 -14.33 7.83
C GLU A 19 -25.19 -15.51 7.97
N LYS A 20 -25.13 -16.20 9.13
CA LYS A 20 -25.89 -17.43 9.41
C LYS A 20 -25.77 -18.45 8.27
N PRO A 21 -24.56 -18.98 8.02
CA PRO A 21 -24.31 -19.87 6.88
C PRO A 21 -25.16 -21.14 6.94
N MET A 22 -25.71 -21.51 5.80
CA MET A 22 -26.52 -22.69 5.57
C MET A 22 -25.84 -23.55 4.51
N ARG A 23 -25.78 -24.87 4.76
CA ARG A 23 -25.14 -25.86 3.93
C ARG A 23 -26.20 -26.68 3.18
N LEU A 24 -26.01 -26.82 1.87
CA LEU A 24 -26.72 -27.77 1.01
C LEU A 24 -26.05 -29.15 1.07
N ASP A 25 -26.73 -30.21 0.62
CA ASP A 25 -26.22 -31.60 0.67
C ASP A 25 -24.91 -31.76 -0.10
N CYS A 26 -24.81 -31.07 -1.24
CA CYS A 26 -23.60 -31.05 -2.06
C CYS A 26 -22.42 -30.31 -1.40
N GLY A 27 -22.62 -29.74 -0.20
CA GLY A 27 -21.62 -28.97 0.54
C GLY A 27 -21.55 -27.49 0.19
N PHE A 28 -22.39 -27.00 -0.73
CA PHE A 28 -22.46 -25.56 -1.04
C PHE A 28 -22.95 -24.77 0.18
N ILE A 29 -22.33 -23.62 0.45
CA ILE A 29 -22.63 -22.80 1.62
C ILE A 29 -23.05 -21.39 1.18
N CYS A 30 -24.15 -20.89 1.72
CA CYS A 30 -24.60 -19.51 1.51
C CYS A 30 -25.27 -18.94 2.77
N CYS A 31 -25.53 -17.63 2.81
CA CYS A 31 -26.26 -17.03 3.93
C CYS A 31 -27.70 -17.56 3.98
N LEU A 32 -28.29 -17.61 5.17
CA LEU A 32 -29.71 -17.96 5.36
C LEU A 32 -30.64 -17.13 4.45
N GLN A 33 -30.39 -15.82 4.35
CA GLN A 33 -31.17 -14.91 3.51
C GLN A 33 -30.96 -15.12 2.00
N CYS A 34 -29.85 -15.75 1.61
CA CYS A 34 -29.53 -16.00 0.20
C CYS A 34 -30.17 -17.29 -0.32
N ILE A 35 -30.66 -18.18 0.55
CA ILE A 35 -31.35 -19.42 0.12
C ILE A 35 -32.56 -19.09 -0.76
N SER A 36 -33.33 -18.06 -0.40
CA SER A 36 -34.52 -17.67 -1.16
C SER A 36 -34.20 -17.16 -2.57
N SER A 37 -32.95 -16.77 -2.84
CA SER A 37 -32.48 -16.35 -4.15
C SER A 37 -32.02 -17.53 -5.03
N LEU A 38 -31.92 -18.74 -4.47
CA LEU A 38 -31.58 -19.94 -5.25
C LEU A 38 -32.76 -20.39 -6.11
N ARG A 39 -32.44 -21.05 -7.22
CA ARG A 39 -33.46 -21.62 -8.12
C ARG A 39 -34.24 -22.70 -7.36
N LYS A 40 -35.57 -22.58 -7.36
CA LYS A 40 -36.45 -23.58 -6.76
C LYS A 40 -36.58 -24.78 -7.69
N ASP A 41 -36.71 -25.96 -7.08
CA ASP A 41 -37.04 -27.18 -7.81
C ASP A 41 -38.46 -27.08 -8.40
N PRO A 42 -38.68 -27.43 -9.68
CA PRO A 42 -40.01 -27.38 -10.30
C PRO A 42 -41.04 -28.33 -9.67
N GLY A 43 -40.60 -29.35 -8.92
CA GLY A 43 -41.44 -30.43 -8.39
C GLY A 43 -41.58 -30.48 -6.87
N GLY A 44 -41.00 -29.54 -6.10
CA GLY A 44 -41.01 -29.61 -4.64
C GLY A 44 -40.54 -28.34 -3.92
N GLU A 45 -40.37 -28.44 -2.60
CA GLU A 45 -39.86 -27.33 -1.76
C GLU A 45 -38.32 -27.23 -1.78
N GLY A 46 -37.64 -27.94 -2.67
CA GLY A 46 -36.19 -27.98 -2.78
C GLY A 46 -35.57 -26.77 -3.50
N VAL A 47 -34.25 -26.64 -3.35
CA VAL A 47 -33.44 -25.62 -4.03
C VAL A 47 -32.30 -26.28 -4.79
N SER A 48 -32.01 -25.78 -6.00
CA SER A 48 -30.90 -26.23 -6.84
C SER A 48 -29.64 -25.44 -6.54
N CYS A 49 -28.53 -26.15 -6.33
CA CYS A 49 -27.22 -25.56 -6.11
C CYS A 49 -26.74 -24.82 -7.37
N PRO A 50 -26.29 -23.56 -7.26
CA PRO A 50 -25.86 -22.78 -8.43
C PRO A 50 -24.55 -23.28 -9.04
N SER A 51 -23.74 -24.04 -8.29
CA SER A 51 -22.42 -24.51 -8.74
C SER A 51 -22.44 -25.90 -9.39
N CYS A 52 -23.34 -26.78 -8.96
CA CYS A 52 -23.36 -28.18 -9.41
C CYS A 52 -24.76 -28.71 -9.78
N SER A 53 -25.78 -27.85 -9.72
CA SER A 53 -27.19 -28.15 -10.05
C SER A 53 -27.89 -29.20 -9.18
N VAL A 54 -27.18 -29.85 -8.25
CA VAL A 54 -27.75 -30.80 -7.27
C VAL A 54 -28.88 -30.12 -6.50
N VAL A 55 -30.02 -30.80 -6.40
CA VAL A 55 -31.19 -30.34 -5.65
C VAL A 55 -31.07 -30.81 -4.20
N THR A 56 -31.18 -29.87 -3.26
CA THR A 56 -31.30 -30.14 -1.82
C THR A 56 -32.71 -29.82 -1.38
N GLN A 57 -33.36 -30.76 -0.70
CA GLN A 57 -34.70 -30.56 -0.16
C GLN A 57 -34.65 -29.61 1.05
N LYS A 58 -35.73 -28.86 1.28
CA LYS A 58 -35.83 -27.90 2.39
C LYS A 58 -35.45 -28.50 3.75
N ASN A 59 -35.88 -29.74 3.99
CA ASN A 59 -35.65 -30.47 5.23
C ASN A 59 -34.22 -31.00 5.37
N ASP A 60 -33.37 -30.87 4.36
CA ASP A 60 -31.97 -31.32 4.37
C ASP A 60 -30.98 -30.15 4.41
N ILE A 61 -31.47 -28.92 4.22
CA ILE A 61 -30.67 -27.71 4.45
C ILE A 61 -30.34 -27.62 5.96
N ARG A 62 -29.05 -27.48 6.28
CA ARG A 62 -28.58 -27.44 7.67
C ARG A 62 -27.81 -26.14 7.95
N PRO A 63 -27.99 -25.53 9.12
CA PRO A 63 -27.13 -24.43 9.54
C PRO A 63 -25.70 -24.93 9.78
N HIS A 64 -24.71 -24.18 9.31
CA HIS A 64 -23.30 -24.47 9.52
C HIS A 64 -22.74 -23.63 10.69
N CYS A 65 -23.24 -23.89 11.90
CA CYS A 65 -22.98 -23.06 13.08
C CYS A 65 -21.50 -22.83 13.40
N GLN A 66 -20.63 -23.83 13.21
CA GLN A 66 -19.19 -23.70 13.48
C GLN A 66 -18.51 -22.69 12.56
N LEU A 67 -18.76 -22.80 11.25
CA LEU A 67 -18.33 -21.81 10.26
C LEU A 67 -18.92 -20.44 10.56
N GLY A 68 -20.20 -20.36 10.96
CA GLY A 68 -20.80 -19.09 11.38
C GLY A 68 -20.03 -18.41 12.50
N LYS A 69 -19.65 -19.16 13.56
CA LYS A 69 -18.81 -18.65 14.65
C LYS A 69 -17.43 -18.21 14.16
N MET A 70 -16.79 -19.00 13.31
CA MET A 70 -15.48 -18.67 12.73
C MET A 70 -15.55 -17.39 11.88
N VAL A 71 -16.56 -17.25 11.03
CA VAL A 71 -16.77 -16.06 10.20
C VAL A 71 -17.07 -14.83 11.06
N SER A 72 -17.83 -14.95 12.14
CA SER A 72 -18.04 -13.86 13.10
C SER A 72 -16.74 -13.43 13.78
N GLN A 73 -15.92 -14.39 14.21
CA GLN A 73 -14.59 -14.10 14.78
C GLN A 73 -13.68 -13.43 13.75
N ILE A 74 -13.67 -13.89 12.50
CA ILE A 74 -12.91 -13.26 11.41
C ILE A 74 -13.39 -11.83 11.17
N LYS A 75 -14.71 -11.61 11.11
CA LYS A 75 -15.32 -10.28 10.91
C LYS A 75 -14.99 -9.31 12.04
N GLU A 76 -14.85 -9.80 13.27
CA GLU A 76 -14.50 -8.99 14.45
C GLU A 76 -12.99 -8.75 14.57
N LEU A 77 -12.18 -9.76 14.28
CA LEU A 77 -10.73 -9.67 14.34
C LEU A 77 -10.13 -8.96 13.12
N GLU A 78 -10.80 -8.94 11.97
CA GLU A 78 -10.28 -8.30 10.76
C GLU A 78 -10.05 -6.80 10.99
N PRO A 79 -11.00 -6.00 11.52
CA PRO A 79 -10.73 -4.61 11.85
C PRO A 79 -9.62 -4.43 12.88
N GLN A 80 -9.46 -5.35 13.84
CA GLN A 80 -8.41 -5.29 14.86
C GLN A 80 -7.04 -5.61 14.28
N LEU A 81 -6.93 -6.64 13.44
CA LEU A 81 -5.72 -7.00 12.69
C LEU A 81 -5.38 -5.89 11.70
N ARG A 82 -6.36 -5.39 10.95
CA ARG A 82 -6.20 -4.22 10.10
C ARG A 82 -5.74 -3.03 10.92
N ALA A 83 -6.30 -2.75 12.10
CA ALA A 83 -5.85 -1.65 12.95
C ALA A 83 -4.44 -1.88 13.55
N ILE A 84 -4.06 -3.11 13.89
CA ILE A 84 -2.69 -3.44 14.35
C ILE A 84 -1.68 -3.29 13.20
N LEU A 85 -2.12 -3.58 11.97
CA LEU A 85 -1.32 -3.53 10.74
C LEU A 85 -1.28 -2.11 10.13
N SER A 86 -2.40 -1.38 10.14
CA SER A 86 -2.58 -0.01 9.60
C SER A 86 -2.29 1.07 10.63
N GLN A 87 -2.25 0.73 11.92
CA GLN A 87 -1.76 1.57 12.98
C GLN A 87 -0.78 0.79 13.85
N ASN A 88 0.49 0.89 13.48
CA ASN A 88 1.53 0.90 14.49
C ASN A 88 1.69 2.38 14.92
N PRO A 89 0.92 2.91 15.90
CA PRO A 89 1.06 4.31 16.35
C PRO A 89 2.49 4.61 16.85
N ARG A 90 3.30 3.57 17.06
CA ARG A 90 4.74 3.68 17.35
C ARG A 90 5.59 4.08 16.14
N MET A 91 5.15 3.90 14.90
CA MET A 91 5.90 4.34 13.70
C MET A 91 5.66 5.81 13.40
N LEU A 92 4.42 6.29 13.56
CA LEU A 92 4.06 7.70 13.35
C LEU A 92 4.84 8.66 14.27
N LYS A 93 5.25 8.23 15.46
CA LYS A 93 6.11 9.04 16.34
C LYS A 93 7.52 9.25 15.77
N PHE A 94 7.92 8.46 14.77
CA PHE A 94 9.17 8.58 14.03
C PHE A 94 8.95 9.23 12.66
N GLN A 95 7.75 9.79 12.41
CA GLN A 95 7.46 10.42 11.14
C GLN A 95 8.36 11.64 10.94
N VAL A 96 9.01 11.69 9.78
CA VAL A 96 9.92 12.76 9.40
C VAL A 96 9.25 13.61 8.32
N ASP A 97 9.23 14.92 8.55
CA ASP A 97 8.86 15.86 7.49
C ASP A 97 10.06 16.03 6.55
N MET A 98 9.85 15.85 5.26
CA MET A 98 10.92 15.91 4.27
C MET A 98 10.47 16.50 2.95
N THR A 99 11.47 16.95 2.19
CA THR A 99 11.34 17.50 0.83
C THR A 99 12.30 16.79 -0.10
N LEU A 100 12.09 16.93 -1.40
CA LEU A 100 12.96 16.46 -2.46
C LEU A 100 14.16 17.42 -2.61
N ASP A 101 15.34 16.83 -2.81
CA ASP A 101 16.59 17.54 -3.04
C ASP A 101 16.78 17.82 -4.54
N ILE A 102 16.46 19.05 -4.96
CA ILE A 102 16.50 19.48 -6.37
C ILE A 102 17.89 19.33 -6.98
N ASP A 103 18.95 19.44 -6.19
CA ASP A 103 20.32 19.32 -6.69
C ASP A 103 20.65 17.87 -7.08
N THR A 104 19.95 16.90 -6.50
CA THR A 104 20.10 15.48 -6.86
C THR A 104 19.22 15.07 -8.04
N ALA A 105 18.14 15.80 -8.30
CA ALA A 105 17.10 15.39 -9.24
C ALA A 105 17.60 15.30 -10.69
N ASN A 106 17.32 14.19 -11.35
CA ASN A 106 17.59 14.07 -12.78
C ASN A 106 16.93 15.21 -13.59
N ASN A 107 17.59 15.65 -14.65
CA ASN A 107 17.17 16.80 -15.44
C ASN A 107 15.84 16.57 -16.19
N GLN A 108 15.33 15.35 -16.30
CA GLN A 108 13.99 15.07 -16.85
C GLN A 108 12.87 15.15 -15.80
N LEU A 109 13.19 15.22 -14.51
CA LEU A 109 12.19 15.21 -13.45
C LEU A 109 11.59 16.59 -13.22
N ILE A 110 10.26 16.67 -13.16
CA ILE A 110 9.53 17.86 -12.77
C ILE A 110 9.16 17.71 -11.30
N ILE A 111 9.56 18.70 -10.49
CA ILE A 111 9.31 18.73 -9.04
C ILE A 111 8.32 19.85 -8.76
N SER A 112 7.34 19.61 -7.90
CA SER A 112 6.35 20.61 -7.47
C SER A 112 6.99 21.74 -6.66
N ASP A 113 6.32 22.89 -6.58
CA ASP A 113 6.83 24.07 -5.87
C ASP A 113 7.05 23.83 -4.36
N ASP A 114 6.25 22.95 -3.75
CA ASP A 114 6.39 22.54 -2.34
C ASP A 114 7.50 21.50 -2.11
N LEU A 115 8.15 21.05 -3.19
CA LEU A 115 9.23 20.05 -3.21
C LEU A 115 8.80 18.68 -2.67
N ARG A 116 7.51 18.33 -2.73
CA ARG A 116 7.01 17.05 -2.23
C ARG A 116 6.62 16.07 -3.31
N SER A 117 6.36 16.55 -4.52
CA SER A 117 5.91 15.72 -5.63
C SER A 117 6.94 15.71 -6.76
N VAL A 118 7.08 14.57 -7.41
CA VAL A 118 7.96 14.37 -8.56
C VAL A 118 7.33 13.47 -9.60
N ARG A 119 7.52 13.84 -10.87
CA ARG A 119 7.13 13.04 -12.04
C ARG A 119 8.17 13.16 -13.15
N CYS A 120 8.21 12.18 -14.04
CA CYS A 120 9.05 12.28 -15.24
C CYS A 120 8.37 13.16 -16.30
N GLY A 121 9.08 14.17 -16.80
CA GLY A 121 8.65 14.98 -17.93
C GLY A 121 9.23 14.50 -19.25
N HIS A 122 8.62 14.93 -20.36
CA HIS A 122 9.13 14.69 -21.72
C HIS A 122 10.33 15.60 -22.08
N LEU A 123 10.51 16.71 -21.35
CA LEU A 123 11.54 17.72 -21.61
C LEU A 123 12.48 17.87 -20.42
N LYS A 124 13.75 18.14 -20.73
CA LYS A 124 14.75 18.49 -19.72
C LYS A 124 14.45 19.85 -19.10
N GLN A 125 14.65 19.97 -17.80
CA GLN A 125 14.38 21.16 -16.99
C GLN A 125 15.54 22.18 -16.99
N ASN A 126 16.61 21.93 -17.76
CA ASN A 126 17.78 22.81 -17.87
C ASN A 126 18.40 23.23 -16.52
N ARG A 127 18.37 22.37 -15.51
CA ARG A 127 19.04 22.64 -14.23
C ARG A 127 20.55 22.51 -14.42
N ARG A 128 21.31 23.26 -13.61
CA ARG A 128 22.78 23.22 -13.64
C ARG A 128 23.27 21.81 -13.33
N GLU A 129 24.26 21.36 -14.10
CA GLU A 129 24.96 20.11 -13.83
C GLU A 129 25.84 20.28 -12.58
N CYS A 130 25.76 19.31 -11.68
CA CYS A 130 26.58 19.22 -10.47
C CYS A 130 26.84 17.74 -10.14
N ALA A 131 27.84 17.47 -9.31
CA ALA A 131 28.25 16.09 -8.97
C ALA A 131 27.13 15.33 -8.22
N GLU A 132 26.28 16.06 -7.51
CA GLU A 132 25.18 15.54 -6.72
C GLU A 132 24.00 15.06 -7.58
N ARG A 133 23.90 15.53 -8.83
CA ARG A 133 22.78 15.27 -9.74
C ARG A 133 22.87 13.90 -10.38
N PHE A 134 21.77 13.15 -10.38
CA PHE A 134 21.65 11.94 -11.19
C PHE A 134 21.62 12.27 -12.67
N LYS A 135 22.65 11.87 -13.39
CA LYS A 135 22.79 12.18 -14.82
C LYS A 135 21.96 11.25 -15.70
N GLN A 136 22.02 9.94 -15.43
CA GLN A 136 21.35 8.92 -16.23
C GLN A 136 20.09 8.35 -15.57
N GLY A 137 20.14 8.08 -14.25
CA GLY A 137 18.98 7.55 -13.52
C GLY A 137 17.84 8.56 -13.40
N ILE A 138 16.62 8.17 -13.77
CA ILE A 138 15.40 8.99 -13.63
C ILE A 138 14.92 8.95 -12.17
N CYS A 139 15.69 9.59 -11.28
CA CYS A 139 15.47 9.54 -9.84
C CYS A 139 15.92 10.82 -9.13
N VAL A 140 15.53 10.94 -7.87
CA VAL A 140 15.80 12.07 -6.97
C VAL A 140 15.92 11.57 -5.53
N LEU A 141 16.69 12.26 -4.70
CA LEU A 141 16.80 11.96 -3.27
C LEU A 141 15.95 12.89 -2.42
N GLY A 142 15.57 12.42 -1.23
CA GLY A 142 15.04 13.28 -0.18
C GLY A 142 16.14 14.09 0.50
N SER A 143 15.84 15.29 0.98
CA SER A 143 16.79 16.20 1.64
C SER A 143 17.47 15.64 2.91
N PRO A 144 16.83 14.79 3.76
CA PRO A 144 17.47 14.28 4.97
C PRO A 144 18.62 13.31 4.70
N ARG A 145 19.63 13.35 5.57
CA ARG A 145 20.75 12.40 5.67
C ARG A 145 20.64 11.65 6.99
N PHE A 146 20.16 10.41 6.96
CA PHE A 146 19.97 9.62 8.18
C PHE A 146 21.28 8.96 8.59
N THR A 147 21.73 9.22 9.81
CA THR A 147 22.97 8.65 10.38
C THR A 147 22.74 7.81 11.63
N SER A 148 21.54 7.87 12.24
CA SER A 148 21.16 7.12 13.45
C SER A 148 19.64 7.16 13.65
N GLY A 149 19.12 6.34 14.55
CA GLY A 149 17.71 6.38 14.97
C GLY A 149 16.72 5.76 13.99
N ARG A 150 15.45 6.05 14.23
CA ARG A 150 14.30 5.51 13.49
C ARG A 150 13.56 6.61 12.77
N HIS A 151 13.21 6.37 11.51
CA HIS A 151 12.60 7.35 10.61
C HIS A 151 11.47 6.69 9.83
N TYR A 152 10.37 7.41 9.69
CA TYR A 152 9.18 6.96 8.97
C TYR A 152 8.70 8.02 7.99
N TRP A 153 8.37 7.64 6.77
CA TRP A 153 7.69 8.52 5.82
C TRP A 153 6.76 7.72 4.91
N GLU A 154 5.82 8.43 4.32
CA GLU A 154 4.81 7.86 3.42
C GLU A 154 4.92 8.52 2.06
N VAL A 155 4.74 7.73 1.02
CA VAL A 155 4.78 8.19 -0.37
C VAL A 155 3.50 7.73 -1.06
N ASP A 156 2.70 8.70 -1.48
CA ASP A 156 1.58 8.48 -2.38
C ASP A 156 2.13 8.18 -3.78
N VAL A 157 1.80 7.01 -4.31
CA VAL A 157 2.22 6.57 -5.65
C VAL A 157 1.10 6.74 -6.68
N GLY A 158 -0.07 7.23 -6.25
CA GLY A 158 -1.24 7.52 -7.08
C GLY A 158 -1.69 6.33 -7.90
N THR A 159 -1.82 6.55 -9.20
CA THR A 159 -2.13 5.50 -10.19
C THR A 159 -0.90 5.05 -10.98
N SER A 160 0.30 5.40 -10.50
CA SER A 160 1.56 5.13 -11.20
C SER A 160 1.77 3.62 -11.33
N LYS A 161 2.02 3.16 -12.55
CA LYS A 161 2.20 1.73 -12.83
C LYS A 161 3.64 1.25 -12.73
N GLU A 162 4.57 2.19 -12.63
CA GLU A 162 5.99 1.93 -12.43
C GLU A 162 6.55 2.94 -11.44
N TRP A 163 7.34 2.46 -10.49
CA TRP A 163 8.07 3.31 -9.54
C TRP A 163 9.05 2.47 -8.74
N ASP A 164 10.04 3.13 -8.13
CA ASP A 164 10.88 2.56 -7.08
C ASP A 164 11.02 3.53 -5.91
N LEU A 165 10.94 2.99 -4.70
CA LEU A 165 11.00 3.74 -3.46
C LEU A 165 11.90 3.04 -2.45
N GLY A 166 12.62 3.80 -1.64
CA GLY A 166 13.40 3.25 -0.53
C GLY A 166 14.49 4.18 -0.05
N VAL A 167 15.68 3.63 0.16
CA VAL A 167 16.87 4.42 0.52
C VAL A 167 18.08 4.00 -0.29
N CYS A 168 19.02 4.92 -0.44
CA CYS A 168 20.34 4.64 -0.96
C CYS A 168 21.43 5.20 -0.03
N LYS A 169 22.66 4.71 -0.19
CA LYS A 169 23.84 5.33 0.44
C LYS A 169 24.02 6.77 -0.08
N GLU A 170 24.56 7.67 0.74
CA GLU A 170 24.96 9.01 0.26
C GLU A 170 26.02 8.90 -0.84
N SER A 171 26.89 7.90 -0.78
CA SER A 171 28.05 7.71 -1.66
C SER A 171 27.75 7.00 -2.99
N VAL A 172 26.49 6.66 -3.29
CA VAL A 172 26.16 5.99 -4.56
C VAL A 172 26.63 6.81 -5.76
N ASP A 173 27.04 6.11 -6.81
CA ASP A 173 27.37 6.75 -8.09
C ASP A 173 26.10 7.37 -8.71
N ARG A 174 26.21 8.63 -9.09
CA ARG A 174 25.12 9.43 -9.67
C ARG A 174 25.35 9.78 -11.13
N GLN A 175 26.54 9.49 -11.66
CA GLN A 175 26.96 9.88 -13.01
C GLN A 175 26.67 8.80 -14.06
N GLU A 176 26.69 7.54 -13.64
CA GLU A 176 26.39 6.38 -14.49
C GLU A 176 24.95 5.88 -14.33
N SER A 177 24.62 4.81 -15.06
CA SER A 177 23.33 4.14 -14.96
C SER A 177 23.13 3.58 -13.56
N VAL A 178 21.95 3.84 -12.99
CA VAL A 178 21.59 3.33 -11.66
C VAL A 178 21.18 1.86 -11.76
N LEU A 179 21.93 0.99 -11.09
CA LEU A 179 21.55 -0.41 -10.84
C LEU A 179 20.94 -0.51 -9.44
N LEU A 180 19.65 -0.82 -9.37
CA LEU A 180 18.94 -0.96 -8.10
C LEU A 180 19.25 -2.33 -7.48
N SER A 181 20.30 -2.37 -6.66
CA SER A 181 20.66 -3.53 -5.85
C SER A 181 21.29 -3.13 -4.53
N SER A 182 21.25 -4.04 -3.55
CA SER A 182 21.85 -3.82 -2.24
C SER A 182 23.37 -3.71 -2.30
N GLU A 183 23.99 -4.40 -3.25
CA GLU A 183 25.42 -4.38 -3.55
C GLU A 183 25.85 -3.01 -4.10
N SER A 184 24.99 -2.39 -4.90
CA SER A 184 25.17 -1.03 -5.42
C SER A 184 24.72 0.06 -4.43
N GLY A 185 24.28 -0.32 -3.22
CA GLY A 185 23.92 0.62 -2.16
C GLY A 185 22.48 1.11 -2.18
N PHE A 186 21.56 0.36 -2.79
CA PHE A 186 20.13 0.67 -2.87
C PHE A 186 19.29 -0.40 -2.17
N TRP A 187 18.38 0.02 -1.28
CA TRP A 187 17.39 -0.83 -0.64
C TRP A 187 16.01 -0.31 -0.97
N THR A 188 15.48 -0.78 -2.10
CA THR A 188 14.25 -0.27 -2.70
C THR A 188 13.23 -1.38 -2.96
N VAL A 189 11.96 -1.00 -2.94
CA VAL A 189 10.85 -1.79 -3.50
C VAL A 189 10.26 -1.01 -4.67
N GLY A 190 9.70 -1.72 -5.63
CA GLY A 190 9.14 -1.09 -6.81
C GLY A 190 8.01 -1.89 -7.44
N LEU A 191 7.28 -1.23 -8.33
CA LEU A 191 6.24 -1.81 -9.17
C LEU A 191 6.72 -1.80 -10.63
N ARG A 192 6.41 -2.87 -11.38
CA ARG A 192 6.65 -3.01 -12.83
C ARG A 192 5.39 -3.59 -13.48
N GLU A 193 4.98 -3.06 -14.64
CA GLU A 193 3.73 -3.47 -15.35
C GLU A 193 3.63 -4.97 -15.67
N GLU A 194 4.73 -5.74 -15.68
CA GLU A 194 4.74 -7.13 -16.14
C GLU A 194 4.48 -8.20 -15.06
N GLU A 195 4.41 -7.83 -13.77
CA GLU A 195 4.13 -8.78 -12.68
C GLU A 195 2.98 -8.31 -11.78
N LEU A 196 1.72 -8.58 -12.18
CA LEU A 196 0.59 -9.06 -11.37
C LEU A 196 -0.78 -8.61 -11.92
N PHE A 197 -1.63 -9.61 -12.22
CA PHE A 197 -3.09 -9.44 -12.20
C PHE A 197 -3.52 -9.19 -10.74
N ALA A 198 -3.67 -7.94 -10.34
CA ALA A 198 -4.30 -7.59 -9.06
C ALA A 198 -5.76 -7.20 -9.30
N ALA A 199 -6.69 -7.98 -8.71
CA ALA A 199 -8.08 -7.58 -8.58
C ALA A 199 -8.15 -6.27 -7.76
N SER A 200 -8.44 -5.16 -8.45
CA SER A 200 -8.79 -3.83 -7.94
C SER A 200 -8.34 -3.50 -6.50
N THR A 201 -7.07 -3.12 -6.33
CA THR A 201 -6.56 -2.30 -5.22
C THR A 201 -5.21 -1.71 -5.63
N VAL A 202 -5.24 -0.59 -6.36
CA VAL A 202 -4.04 0.22 -6.67
C VAL A 202 -3.39 0.59 -5.31
N PRO A 203 -2.09 0.35 -5.07
CA PRO A 203 -1.48 0.88 -3.86
C PRO A 203 -1.56 2.40 -3.93
N LEU A 204 -2.23 3.04 -2.99
CA LEU A 204 -2.34 4.49 -2.97
C LEU A 204 -1.19 5.11 -2.18
N THR A 205 -0.60 4.40 -1.21
CA THR A 205 0.48 4.95 -0.39
C THR A 205 1.37 3.85 0.17
N ILE A 206 2.69 4.03 0.05
CA ILE A 206 3.72 3.16 0.62
C ILE A 206 4.34 3.83 1.83
N GLY A 207 4.29 3.16 2.97
CA GLY A 207 5.00 3.56 4.19
C GLY A 207 6.38 2.92 4.25
N ILE A 208 7.38 3.73 4.59
CA ILE A 208 8.78 3.32 4.63
C ILE A 208 9.31 3.59 6.03
N PHE A 209 9.77 2.53 6.70
CA PHE A 209 10.30 2.59 8.05
C PHE A 209 11.77 2.17 8.05
N LEU A 210 12.66 3.12 8.31
CA LEU A 210 14.09 2.92 8.45
C LEU A 210 14.47 2.89 9.93
N ASP A 211 15.16 1.83 10.35
CA ASP A 211 15.77 1.70 11.67
C ASP A 211 17.29 1.57 11.50
N MET A 212 17.99 2.69 11.67
CA MET A 212 19.45 2.76 11.59
C MET A 212 20.14 2.08 12.78
N ASP A 213 19.44 1.92 13.91
CA ASP A 213 20.03 1.36 15.13
C ASP A 213 20.23 -0.16 14.99
N ILE A 214 19.33 -0.83 14.27
CA ILE A 214 19.40 -2.28 14.00
C ILE A 214 19.66 -2.63 12.52
N GLY A 215 19.83 -1.63 11.65
CA GLY A 215 20.13 -1.83 10.23
C GLY A 215 19.02 -2.53 9.46
N THR A 216 17.79 -2.02 9.58
CA THR A 216 16.63 -2.55 8.86
C THR A 216 15.86 -1.46 8.13
N ILE A 217 15.27 -1.80 6.99
CA ILE A 217 14.27 -0.96 6.32
C ILE A 217 13.08 -1.83 5.93
N SER A 218 11.88 -1.39 6.30
CA SER A 218 10.61 -2.11 6.09
C SER A 218 9.62 -1.26 5.30
N PHE A 219 8.84 -1.93 4.47
CA PHE A 219 7.87 -1.33 3.54
C PHE A 219 6.48 -1.85 3.84
N TYR A 220 5.48 -0.97 3.79
CA TYR A 220 4.10 -1.28 4.12
C TYR A 220 3.15 -0.67 3.09
N ASN A 221 2.09 -1.40 2.75
CA ASN A 221 0.95 -0.85 2.02
C ASN A 221 0.04 -0.18 3.05
N ILE A 222 -0.08 1.14 3.01
CA ILE A 222 -0.83 1.89 4.02
C ILE A 222 -2.34 1.71 3.86
N SER A 223 -2.82 1.43 2.65
CA SER A 223 -4.25 1.25 2.38
C SER A 223 -4.85 0.09 3.19
N ASP A 224 -4.11 -1.00 3.38
CA ASP A 224 -4.58 -2.18 4.12
C ASP A 224 -3.71 -2.54 5.33
N GLY A 225 -2.62 -1.81 5.56
CA GLY A 225 -1.65 -2.03 6.64
C GLY A 225 -0.71 -3.20 6.39
N SER A 226 -0.78 -3.87 5.24
CA SER A 226 0.02 -5.07 5.01
C SER A 226 1.51 -4.76 4.91
N HIS A 227 2.32 -5.67 5.45
CA HIS A 227 3.76 -5.67 5.24
C HIS A 227 4.06 -6.08 3.80
N VAL A 228 4.92 -5.31 3.13
CA VAL A 228 5.37 -5.58 1.76
C VAL A 228 6.69 -6.34 1.79
N PHE A 229 7.71 -5.75 2.42
CA PHE A 229 9.05 -6.34 2.46
C PHE A 229 9.91 -5.72 3.57
N THR A 230 10.94 -6.43 4.02
CA THR A 230 11.97 -5.90 4.92
C THR A 230 13.36 -6.33 4.48
N PHE A 231 14.26 -5.36 4.26
CA PHE A 231 15.68 -5.64 4.19
C PHE A 231 16.28 -5.63 5.59
N THR A 232 17.12 -6.61 5.87
CA THR A 232 17.92 -6.72 7.10
C THR A 232 19.39 -6.53 6.78
N LYS A 233 20.20 -6.16 7.79
CA LYS A 233 21.65 -5.96 7.65
C LYS A 233 22.00 -4.83 6.67
N VAL A 234 21.18 -3.80 6.63
CA VAL A 234 21.50 -2.56 5.92
C VAL A 234 22.73 -1.94 6.60
N PRO A 235 23.82 -1.65 5.88
CA PRO A 235 24.99 -0.95 6.44
C PRO A 235 24.62 0.45 6.90
N THR A 236 24.96 0.77 8.14
CA THR A 236 24.63 2.05 8.80
C THR A 236 25.86 2.88 9.15
N ALA A 237 27.03 2.48 8.62
CA ALA A 237 28.30 3.18 8.84
C ALA A 237 28.40 4.52 8.07
N GLU A 238 27.58 4.70 7.04
CA GLU A 238 27.50 5.93 6.26
C GLU A 238 26.04 6.43 6.19
N PRO A 239 25.81 7.72 5.87
CA PRO A 239 24.46 8.25 5.80
C PRO A 239 23.62 7.58 4.71
N LEU A 240 22.35 7.33 5.02
CA LEU A 240 21.34 6.91 4.04
C LEU A 240 20.42 8.07 3.66
N ARG A 241 20.00 8.09 2.41
CA ARG A 241 19.10 9.09 1.81
C ARG A 241 17.81 8.43 1.35
N PRO A 242 16.62 9.04 1.59
CA PRO A 242 15.41 8.63 0.89
C PRO A 242 15.61 8.66 -0.62
N PHE A 243 15.14 7.63 -1.32
CA PHE A 243 15.29 7.45 -2.75
C PHE A 243 13.92 7.34 -3.42
N PHE A 244 13.74 8.07 -4.53
CA PHE A 244 12.50 8.10 -5.31
C PHE A 244 12.82 8.01 -6.80
N ALA A 245 12.22 7.05 -7.49
CA ALA A 245 12.24 6.95 -8.96
C ALA A 245 10.80 6.83 -9.48
N PRO A 246 10.22 7.89 -10.08
CA PRO A 246 8.91 7.78 -10.72
C PRO A 246 9.01 6.99 -12.03
N ALA A 247 7.87 6.59 -12.57
CA ALA A 247 7.79 5.98 -13.89
C ALA A 247 8.48 6.84 -14.95
N ASN A 248 9.08 6.18 -15.94
CA ASN A 248 9.51 6.87 -17.15
C ASN A 248 8.28 7.39 -17.91
N SER A 249 8.33 8.64 -18.38
CA SER A 249 7.27 9.28 -19.17
C SER A 249 6.86 8.53 -20.45
N VAL A 250 7.68 7.60 -20.95
CA VAL A 250 7.35 6.72 -22.09
C VAL A 250 6.44 5.56 -21.66
N ARG A 251 6.57 5.10 -20.42
CA ARG A 251 5.81 3.96 -19.86
C ARG A 251 4.55 4.42 -19.15
N ASP A 252 4.60 5.57 -18.49
CA ASP A 252 3.47 6.18 -17.80
C ASP A 252 3.64 7.71 -17.76
N ASP A 253 2.84 8.41 -18.55
CA ASP A 253 2.86 9.88 -18.66
C ASP A 253 2.19 10.56 -17.46
N GLN A 254 1.40 9.82 -16.68
CA GLN A 254 0.69 10.28 -15.48
C GLN A 254 1.40 9.87 -14.18
N GLY A 255 2.52 9.15 -14.27
CA GLY A 255 3.28 8.67 -13.11
C GLY A 255 3.73 9.81 -12.20
N LEU A 256 3.23 9.82 -10.96
CA LEU A 256 3.47 10.84 -9.94
C LEU A 256 3.76 10.18 -8.60
N LEU A 257 4.84 10.62 -7.96
CA LEU A 257 5.15 10.29 -6.58
C LEU A 257 5.00 11.54 -5.73
N SER A 258 4.34 11.44 -4.57
CA SER A 258 4.14 12.56 -3.65
C SER A 258 4.44 12.15 -2.21
N ILE A 259 5.31 12.89 -1.53
CA ILE A 259 5.62 12.69 -0.11
C ILE A 259 4.45 13.20 0.72
N CYS A 260 3.85 12.32 1.52
CA CYS A 260 2.72 12.68 2.37
C CYS A 260 3.18 13.57 3.54
N PRO A 261 2.42 14.63 3.89
CA PRO A 261 2.77 15.50 5.01
C PRO A 261 2.63 14.81 6.36
N VAL A 262 3.40 15.30 7.33
CA VAL A 262 3.25 14.89 8.73
C VAL A 262 1.89 15.36 9.25
N ILE A 263 1.07 14.42 9.72
CA ILE A 263 -0.20 14.76 10.36
C ILE A 263 0.10 15.15 11.80
N HIS A 264 0.18 16.45 12.08
CA HIS A 264 0.15 16.92 13.46
C HIS A 264 -1.29 16.76 14.00
N PRO A 265 -1.50 16.07 15.14
CA PRO A 265 -2.79 16.13 15.79
C PRO A 265 -3.09 17.59 16.11
N VAL A 266 -4.19 18.11 15.55
CA VAL A 266 -4.61 19.50 15.74
C VAL A 266 -4.80 19.74 17.25
N THR A 267 -3.84 20.38 17.89
CA THR A 267 -4.04 20.97 19.21
C THR A 267 -5.05 22.10 19.04
N GLY A 268 -6.24 21.91 19.61
CA GLY A 268 -7.38 22.81 19.47
C GLY A 268 -7.00 24.28 19.65
N ARG A 269 -7.10 25.05 18.57
CA ARG A 269 -7.20 26.51 18.65
C ARG A 269 -8.67 26.86 18.50
N SER A 270 -9.24 27.39 19.57
CA SER A 270 -10.53 28.09 19.51
C SER A 270 -10.47 29.16 18.43
N LEU A 271 -11.38 29.08 17.48
CA LEU A 271 -11.67 30.17 16.56
C LEU A 271 -12.32 31.28 17.40
N VAL A 272 -11.55 32.32 17.71
CA VAL A 272 -12.12 33.60 18.13
C VAL A 272 -12.74 34.22 16.90
N HIS A 273 -14.07 34.29 16.86
CA HIS A 273 -14.82 35.06 15.86
C HIS A 273 -14.56 36.56 16.07
N PRO A 274 -14.14 37.32 15.05
CA PRO A 274 -14.10 38.77 15.11
C PRO A 274 -15.26 39.36 14.32
N GLU A 275 -16.45 39.48 14.92
CA GLU A 275 -17.52 40.34 14.36
C GLU A 275 -18.39 40.94 15.47
N GLN A 276 -18.05 42.16 15.90
CA GLN A 276 -19.02 43.23 16.19
C GLN A 276 -18.25 44.53 16.46
N ALA A 277 -17.99 45.25 15.36
CA ALA A 277 -17.72 46.68 15.39
C ALA A 277 -18.45 47.31 14.20
N ARG A 278 -19.75 47.56 14.38
CA ARG A 278 -20.52 48.64 13.75
C ARG A 278 -21.61 49.07 14.72
#